data_AF-A0A1Q4FN72-F1
#
_entry.id   AF-A0A1Q4FN72-F1
#
_cell.length_a   1.000
_cell.length_b   1.000
_cell.length_c   1.000
_cell.angle_alpha   90.00
_cell.angle_beta   90.00
_cell.angle_gamma   90.00
#
_symmetry.space_group_name_H-M   'P 1'
#
loop_
_entity.id
_entity.type
_entity.pdbx_description
1 polymer ?
#
loop_
_entity_poly.entity_id
_entity_poly.type
_entity_poly.pdbx_seq_one_letter_code
_entity_poly.pdbx_strand_id
1 'polypeptide(L)'
;MRQIYTSPRYENVERVVALLEENHIATTVRNRRDWQGGQWKRFSYTERGESEGWGQVWVTDSNDQTRARELLREAGLEPATRFADELAASRSVGDPRRHKVNSMRIRMVLLGLIGGVLLLIAASYLMR
;
A
#
# COMPACT_ATOMS: atom_id res chain seq x y z
N MET A 1 -1.52 -1.51 6.89
CA MET A 1 -2.75 -1.91 6.17
C MET A 1 -3.13 -0.87 5.11
N ARG A 2 -3.17 -1.27 3.83
CA ARG A 2 -3.56 -0.39 2.71
C ARG A 2 -4.44 -1.15 1.73
N GLN A 3 -5.47 -0.48 1.23
CA GLN A 3 -6.35 -1.02 0.19
C GLN A 3 -5.60 -1.11 -1.15
N ILE A 4 -5.72 -2.26 -1.81
CA ILE A 4 -5.09 -2.54 -3.11
C ILE A 4 -6.08 -2.80 -4.23
N TYR A 5 -7.28 -3.31 -3.90
CA TYR A 5 -8.29 -3.68 -4.88
C TYR A 5 -9.70 -3.49 -4.30
N THR A 6 -10.67 -3.17 -5.15
CA THR A 6 -12.10 -3.12 -4.80
C THR A 6 -12.94 -3.52 -5.99
N SER A 7 -14.02 -4.27 -5.74
CA SER A 7 -14.94 -4.70 -6.78
C SER A 7 -16.34 -4.88 -6.20
N PRO A 8 -17.40 -4.50 -6.96
CA PRO A 8 -18.77 -4.81 -6.58
C PRO A 8 -19.06 -6.32 -6.66
N ARG A 9 -18.32 -7.05 -7.51
CA ARG A 9 -18.45 -8.51 -7.67
C ARG A 9 -17.55 -9.21 -6.69
N TYR A 10 -18.15 -10.05 -5.85
CA TYR A 10 -17.43 -10.73 -4.79
C TYR A 10 -16.48 -11.82 -5.33
N GLU A 11 -16.82 -12.50 -6.43
CA GLU A 11 -15.93 -13.53 -7.01
C GLU A 11 -14.60 -12.93 -7.53
N ASN A 12 -14.59 -11.65 -7.90
CA ASN A 12 -13.36 -10.96 -8.26
C ASN A 12 -12.48 -10.70 -7.03
N VAL A 13 -13.09 -10.38 -5.89
CA VAL A 13 -12.40 -10.14 -4.62
C VAL A 13 -11.74 -11.43 -4.15
N GLU A 14 -12.48 -12.55 -4.19
CA GLU A 14 -11.96 -13.87 -3.82
C GLU A 14 -10.81 -14.31 -4.73
N ARG A 15 -10.93 -14.12 -6.05
CA ARG A 15 -9.84 -14.43 -6.98
C ARG A 15 -8.58 -13.61 -6.71
N VAL A 16 -8.72 -12.34 -6.36
CA VAL A 16 -7.57 -11.50 -5.99
C VAL A 16 -6.94 -11.95 -4.67
N VAL A 17 -7.76 -12.36 -3.70
CA VAL A 17 -7.25 -12.91 -2.42
C VAL A 17 -6.47 -14.18 -2.67
N ALA A 18 -7.00 -15.12 -3.46
CA ALA A 18 -6.30 -16.35 -3.83
C ALA A 18 -4.96 -16.07 -4.54
N LEU A 19 -4.95 -15.16 -5.53
CA LEU A 19 -3.72 -14.76 -6.23
C LEU A 19 -2.64 -14.25 -5.27
N LEU A 20 -3.01 -13.44 -4.28
CA LEU A 20 -2.08 -12.87 -3.32
C LEU A 20 -1.64 -13.90 -2.27
N GLU A 21 -2.54 -14.78 -1.85
CA GLU A 21 -2.25 -15.88 -0.94
C GLU A 21 -1.27 -16.89 -1.54
N GLU A 22 -1.44 -17.24 -2.83
CA GLU A 22 -0.52 -18.08 -3.60
C GLU A 22 0.90 -17.50 -3.65
N ASN A 23 1.03 -16.18 -3.54
CA ASN A 23 2.31 -15.46 -3.51
C ASN A 23 2.80 -15.13 -2.09
N HIS A 24 2.20 -15.76 -1.06
CA HIS A 24 2.51 -15.58 0.36
C HIS A 24 2.32 -14.15 0.88
N ILE A 25 1.35 -13.41 0.32
CA ILE A 25 1.03 -12.05 0.77
C ILE A 25 -0.17 -12.10 1.71
N ALA A 26 0.01 -11.64 2.94
CA ALA A 26 -1.06 -11.59 3.93
C ALA A 26 -2.09 -10.50 3.59
N THR A 27 -3.34 -10.91 3.37
CA THR A 27 -4.45 -10.01 3.02
C THR A 27 -5.61 -10.08 4.01
N THR A 28 -6.45 -9.05 3.99
CA THR A 28 -7.69 -8.94 4.75
C THR A 28 -8.79 -8.40 3.84
N VAL A 29 -9.97 -9.02 3.86
CA VAL A 29 -11.13 -8.56 3.09
C VAL A 29 -12.05 -7.72 3.97
N ARG A 30 -12.46 -6.54 3.49
CA ARG A 30 -13.51 -5.72 4.09
C ARG A 30 -14.76 -5.72 3.25
N ASN A 31 -15.91 -5.45 3.89
CA ASN A 31 -17.24 -5.48 3.28
C ASN A 31 -17.56 -6.83 2.61
N ARG A 32 -17.11 -7.93 3.22
CA ARG A 32 -17.53 -9.27 2.81
C ARG A 32 -19.04 -9.37 3.03
N ARG A 33 -19.79 -9.63 1.96
CA ARG A 33 -21.22 -9.91 2.06
C ARG A 33 -21.37 -11.43 2.04
N ASP A 34 -21.85 -12.00 3.14
CA ASP A 34 -22.09 -13.45 3.22
C ASP A 34 -23.33 -13.88 2.39
N TRP A 35 -24.21 -12.93 2.05
CA TRP A 35 -25.38 -13.15 1.19
C TRP A 35 -25.10 -12.79 -0.28
N GLN A 36 -25.16 -13.80 -1.15
CA GLN A 36 -24.92 -13.71 -2.60
C GLN A 36 -26.22 -13.47 -3.41
N GLY A 37 -27.21 -12.76 -2.84
CA GLY A 37 -28.43 -12.43 -3.56
C GLY A 37 -28.13 -11.67 -4.85
N GLY A 38 -28.61 -12.20 -5.98
CA GLY A 38 -28.52 -11.66 -7.35
C GLY A 38 -27.60 -10.46 -7.56
N GLN A 39 -26.28 -10.68 -7.66
CA GLN A 39 -25.27 -9.62 -7.88
C GLN A 39 -25.35 -8.97 -9.27
N TRP A 40 -26.37 -9.32 -10.06
CA TRP A 40 -26.65 -8.80 -11.39
C TRP A 40 -27.36 -7.45 -11.33
N LYS A 41 -26.74 -6.44 -10.70
CA LYS A 41 -27.17 -5.05 -10.91
C LYS A 41 -26.64 -4.59 -12.27
N ARG A 42 -27.52 -4.22 -13.20
CA ARG A 42 -27.13 -3.66 -14.50
C ARG A 42 -26.29 -2.40 -14.26
N PHE A 43 -25.22 -2.26 -15.04
CA PHE A 43 -24.38 -1.07 -15.04
C PHE A 43 -25.26 0.14 -15.38
N SER A 44 -25.38 1.10 -14.46
CA SER A 44 -26.11 2.34 -14.66
C SER A 44 -25.12 3.49 -14.82
N TYR A 45 -25.27 4.27 -15.89
CA TYR A 45 -24.44 5.46 -16.14
C TYR A 45 -24.86 6.67 -15.29
N THR A 46 -26.08 6.66 -14.75
CA THR A 46 -26.64 7.76 -13.94
C THR A 46 -26.40 7.57 -12.45
N GLU A 47 -26.06 6.36 -12.02
CA GLU A 47 -25.80 6.05 -10.63
C GLU A 47 -24.31 6.22 -10.36
N ARG A 48 -23.96 7.27 -9.61
CA ARG A 48 -22.59 7.47 -9.13
C ARG A 48 -22.32 6.36 -8.11
N GLY A 49 -21.75 5.24 -8.58
CA GLY A 49 -21.67 4.00 -7.81
C GLY A 49 -21.07 4.21 -6.42
N GLU A 50 -21.81 3.83 -5.39
CA GLU A 50 -21.32 3.80 -4.00
C GLU A 50 -20.23 2.73 -3.85
N SER A 51 -18.99 3.11 -4.13
CA SER A 51 -17.83 2.23 -4.02
C SER A 51 -17.46 1.89 -2.58
N GLU A 52 -17.98 2.65 -1.60
CA GLU A 52 -17.71 2.45 -0.18
C GLU A 52 -18.25 1.10 0.32
N GLY A 53 -19.36 0.61 -0.22
CA GLY A 53 -19.98 -0.67 0.17
C GLY A 53 -19.49 -1.89 -0.62
N TRP A 54 -18.55 -1.73 -1.55
CA TRP A 54 -17.99 -2.84 -2.34
C TRP A 54 -17.01 -3.67 -1.52
N GLY A 55 -16.79 -4.92 -1.94
CA GLY A 55 -15.78 -5.78 -1.33
C GLY A 55 -14.39 -5.22 -1.60
N GLN A 56 -13.56 -5.12 -0.56
CA GLN A 56 -12.25 -4.48 -0.62
C GLN A 56 -11.17 -5.43 -0.13
N VAL A 57 -10.05 -5.50 -0.86
CA VAL A 57 -8.86 -6.26 -0.46
C VAL A 57 -7.80 -5.31 0.10
N TRP A 58 -7.32 -5.64 1.28
CA TRP A 58 -6.31 -4.90 2.02
C TRP A 58 -5.09 -5.78 2.25
N VAL A 59 -3.89 -5.24 2.05
CA VAL A 59 -2.66 -5.93 2.46
C VAL A 59 -2.35 -5.59 3.90
N THR A 60 -2.06 -6.60 4.71
CA THR A 60 -1.80 -6.45 6.15
C THR A 60 -0.43 -5.81 6.39
N ASP A 61 0.61 -6.40 5.80
CA ASP A 61 2.00 -5.92 5.89
C ASP A 61 2.24 -4.75 4.92
N SER A 62 2.93 -3.72 5.40
CA SER A 62 3.29 -2.59 4.55
C SER A 62 4.40 -2.92 3.54
N ASN A 63 5.27 -3.88 3.83
CA ASN A 63 6.40 -4.26 2.97
C ASN A 63 5.92 -4.97 1.70
N ASP A 64 4.83 -5.74 1.81
CA ASP A 64 4.28 -6.50 0.68
C ASP A 64 3.45 -5.66 -0.28
N GLN A 65 3.17 -4.40 0.03
CA GLN A 65 2.31 -3.54 -0.80
C GLN A 65 2.83 -3.37 -2.23
N THR A 66 4.14 -3.18 -2.38
CA THR A 66 4.76 -2.97 -3.71
C THR A 66 4.64 -4.24 -4.54
N ARG A 67 5.01 -5.38 -3.94
CA ARG A 67 4.92 -6.70 -4.56
C ARG A 67 3.48 -7.08 -4.91
N ALA A 68 2.52 -6.80 -4.02
CA ALA A 68 1.11 -7.03 -4.27
C ALA A 68 0.62 -6.23 -5.49
N ARG A 69 1.07 -4.98 -5.64
CA ARG A 69 0.73 -4.20 -6.84
C ARG A 69 1.36 -4.76 -8.09
N GLU A 70 2.62 -5.18 -8.05
CA GLU A 70 3.32 -5.80 -9.19
C GLU A 70 2.54 -7.01 -9.71
N LEU A 71 2.13 -7.92 -8.81
CA LEU A 71 1.31 -9.08 -9.15
C LEU A 71 -0.06 -8.69 -9.76
N LEU A 72 -0.70 -7.64 -9.24
CA LEU A 72 -1.94 -7.13 -9.85
C LEU A 72 -1.73 -6.55 -11.24
N ARG A 73 -0.56 -5.94 -11.53
CA ARG A 73 -0.22 -5.48 -12.89
C ARG A 73 -0.06 -6.66 -13.83
N GLU A 74 0.71 -7.65 -13.39
CA GLU A 74 1.01 -8.87 -14.16
C GLU A 74 -0.27 -9.64 -14.50
N ALA A 75 -1.23 -9.67 -13.56
CA ALA A 75 -2.56 -10.25 -13.78
C ALA A 75 -3.50 -9.39 -14.64
N GLY A 76 -3.07 -8.20 -15.08
CA GLY A 76 -3.91 -7.26 -15.84
C GLY A 76 -5.07 -6.66 -15.04
N LEU A 77 -5.01 -6.72 -13.70
CA LEU A 77 -6.04 -6.23 -12.77
C LEU A 77 -5.77 -4.80 -12.28
N GLU A 78 -4.72 -4.16 -12.79
CA GLU A 78 -4.43 -2.78 -12.43
C GLU A 78 -5.57 -1.85 -12.86
N PRO A 79 -6.07 -0.99 -11.95
CA PRO A 79 -7.07 -0.01 -12.32
C PRO A 79 -6.49 0.87 -13.42
N ALA A 80 -7.13 0.85 -14.60
CA ALA A 80 -6.79 1.69 -15.74
C ALA A 80 -6.76 3.14 -15.30
N THR A 81 -5.59 3.61 -14.87
CA THR A 81 -5.39 5.02 -14.62
C THR A 81 -5.24 5.58 -16.02
N ARG A 82 -6.31 6.18 -16.54
CA ARG A 82 -6.39 6.76 -17.89
C ARG A 82 -5.23 7.73 -18.21
N PHE A 83 -4.50 8.16 -17.19
CA PHE A 83 -3.33 9.03 -17.22
C PHE A 83 -2.13 8.41 -16.48
N ALA A 84 -2.04 7.08 -16.33
CA ALA A 84 -0.94 6.43 -15.61
C ALA A 84 0.42 6.82 -16.20
N ASP A 85 0.51 6.82 -17.53
CA ASP A 85 1.73 7.14 -18.27
C ASP A 85 2.07 8.63 -18.19
N GLU A 86 1.09 9.53 -18.32
CA GLU A 86 1.27 10.98 -18.11
C GLU A 86 1.63 11.32 -16.65
N LEU A 87 1.07 10.58 -15.68
CA LEU A 87 1.36 10.72 -14.26
C LEU A 87 2.72 10.12 -13.90
N ALA A 88 3.17 9.05 -14.58
CA ALA A 88 4.51 8.49 -14.45
C ALA A 88 5.56 9.43 -15.08
N ALA A 89 5.26 9.99 -16.25
CA ALA A 89 6.08 10.99 -16.92
C ALA A 89 6.23 12.27 -16.07
N SER A 90 5.15 12.75 -15.44
CA SER A 90 5.22 13.89 -14.51
C SER A 90 5.87 13.55 -13.15
N ARG A 91 5.78 12.30 -12.69
CA ARG A 91 6.48 11.82 -11.48
C ARG A 91 7.98 11.60 -11.66
N SER A 92 8.50 11.61 -12.90
CA SER A 92 9.92 11.44 -13.20
C SER A 92 10.84 12.55 -12.63
N VAL A 93 10.27 13.60 -12.01
CA VAL A 93 11.02 14.67 -11.31
C VAL A 93 11.45 14.26 -9.88
N GLY A 94 11.03 13.09 -9.38
CA GLY A 94 11.43 12.58 -8.06
C GLY A 94 12.40 11.39 -8.16
N ASP A 95 13.70 11.64 -8.26
CA ASP A 95 14.74 10.59 -8.27
C ASP A 95 14.61 9.68 -7.02
N PRO A 96 14.39 8.35 -7.15
CA PRO A 96 14.33 7.43 -6.02
C PRO A 96 15.65 7.37 -5.21
N ARG A 97 16.78 7.81 -5.78
CA ARG A 97 18.03 7.99 -5.00
C ARG A 97 17.88 9.03 -3.88
N ARG A 98 17.01 10.03 -4.06
CA ARG A 98 16.77 11.10 -3.08
C ARG A 98 16.18 10.58 -1.77
N HIS A 99 15.37 9.52 -1.82
CA HIS A 99 14.78 8.92 -0.63
C HIS A 99 15.82 8.12 0.18
N LYS A 100 16.75 7.43 -0.49
CA LYS A 100 17.81 6.65 0.15
C LYS A 100 18.92 7.51 0.78
N VAL A 101 19.23 8.67 0.20
CA VAL A 101 20.21 9.61 0.79
C VAL A 101 19.64 10.37 1.98
N ASN A 102 18.34 10.67 1.99
CA ASN A 102 17.71 11.36 3.11
C ASN A 102 17.60 10.46 4.36
N SER A 103 17.33 9.16 4.20
CA SER A 103 17.28 8.22 5.33
C SER A 103 18.66 8.02 5.98
N MET A 104 19.73 7.94 5.20
CA MET A 104 21.11 7.86 5.72
C MET A 104 21.50 9.12 6.53
N ARG A 105 21.13 10.31 6.05
CA ARG A 105 21.39 11.58 6.74
C ARG A 105 20.64 11.66 8.07
N ILE A 106 19.35 11.34 8.08
CA ILE A 106 18.53 11.32 9.30
C ILE A 106 19.09 10.31 10.32
N ARG A 107 19.50 9.12 9.85
CA ARG A 107 20.12 8.09 10.70
C ARG A 107 21.42 8.57 11.34
N MET A 108 22.28 9.26 10.58
CA MET A 108 23.52 9.83 11.13
C MET A 108 23.27 10.94 12.13
N VAL A 109 22.31 11.84 11.87
CA VAL A 109 21.93 12.90 12.82
C VAL A 109 21.43 12.30 14.14
N LEU A 110 20.56 11.28 14.06
CA LEU A 110 20.03 10.62 15.24
C LEU A 110 21.13 9.91 16.05
N LEU A 111 22.04 9.18 15.39
CA LEU A 111 23.18 8.53 16.05
C LEU A 111 24.13 9.55 16.69
N GLY A 112 24.37 10.68 16.03
CA GLY A 112 25.17 11.77 16.59
C GLY A 112 24.53 12.38 17.84
N LEU A 113 23.22 12.57 17.83
CA LEU A 113 22.47 13.10 18.98
C LEU A 113 22.54 12.14 20.18
N ILE A 114 22.31 10.84 19.94
CA ILE A 114 22.42 9.79 20.96
C ILE A 114 23.85 9.72 21.52
N GLY A 115 24.86 9.72 20.65
CA GLY A 115 26.26 9.71 21.06
C GLY A 115 26.66 10.95 21.86
N GLY A 116 26.18 12.13 21.46
CA GLY A 116 26.40 13.38 22.18
C GLY A 116 25.78 13.38 23.58
N VAL A 117 24.55 12.88 23.72
CA VAL A 117 23.89 12.74 25.02
C VAL A 117 24.64 11.75 25.92
N LEU A 118 25.08 10.60 25.39
CA LEU A 118 25.86 9.62 26.14
C LEU A 118 27.20 10.21 26.64
N LEU A 119 27.88 10.98 25.80
CA LEU A 119 29.12 11.66 26.18
C LEU A 119 28.89 12.72 27.26
N LEU A 120 27.82 13.51 27.16
CA LEU A 120 27.45 14.48 28.19
C LEU A 120 27.14 13.82 29.53
N ILE A 121 26.42 12.69 29.50
CA ILE A 121 26.15 11.89 30.69
C ILE A 121 27.47 11.37 31.28
N ALA A 122 28.33 10.74 30.47
CA ALA A 122 29.62 10.22 30.95
C ALA A 122 30.52 11.32 31.53
N ALA A 123 30.60 12.48 30.88
CA ALA A 123 31.35 13.64 31.37
C ALA A 123 30.76 14.17 32.70
N SER A 124 29.43 14.22 32.81
CA SER A 124 28.76 14.64 34.06
C SER A 124 28.98 13.66 35.22
N TYR A 125 29.14 12.36 34.92
CA TYR A 125 29.49 11.34 35.91
C TYR A 125 30.96 11.38 36.34
N LEU A 126 31.86 11.82 35.45
CA LEU A 126 33.30 11.95 35.74
C LEU A 126 33.63 13.22 36.53
N MET A 127 32.82 14.28 36.37
CA MET A 127 32.99 15.57 37.05
C MET A 127 32.33 15.64 38.44
N ARG A 128 31.63 14.58 38.86
CA ARG A 128 30.92 14.48 40.14
C ARG A 128 31.63 13.49 41.06
#